data_AF-A0AAD2FTT6-F1
#
_entry.id   AF-A0AAD2FTT6-F1
#
_cell.length_a   1.000
_cell.length_b   1.000
_cell.length_c   1.000
_cell.angle_alpha   90.00
_cell.angle_beta   90.00
_cell.angle_gamma   90.00
#
_symmetry.space_group_name_H-M   'P 1'
#
loop_
_entity.id
_entity.type
_entity.pdbx_description
1 polymer ?
#
loop_
_entity_poly.entity_id
_entity_poly.type
_entity_poly.pdbx_seq_one_letter_code
_entity_poly.pdbx_strand_id
1 'polypeptide(L)'
;MDKSMQQDRMRRWEDCLSPGPNCDCGRLKTSILEQLIQAADISHTMQDWEIYQRWNRKLYKETTFAFQCERGANDPSDFWHKGEFGFFDFVVIPLATRLAQHPVFAKAGQEMLRNAKRNREEWQRSGETAVMKYRYAQ
;
A
#
# COMPACT_ATOMS: atom_id res chain seq x y z
N MET A 1 1.55 -11.53 0.48
CA MET A 1 2.80 -10.98 -0.10
C MET A 1 3.94 -11.93 0.25
N ASP A 2 4.78 -12.30 -0.70
CA ASP A 2 5.95 -13.15 -0.44
C ASP A 2 6.99 -12.34 0.37
N LYS A 3 7.30 -12.82 1.58
CA LYS A 3 8.26 -12.17 2.49
C LYS A 3 9.68 -12.18 1.93
N SER A 4 10.04 -13.18 1.13
CA SER A 4 11.38 -13.30 0.53
C SER A 4 11.60 -12.21 -0.52
N MET A 5 10.64 -11.99 -1.41
CA MET A 5 10.69 -10.90 -2.40
C MET A 5 10.78 -9.52 -1.76
N GLN A 6 10.08 -9.30 -0.63
CA GLN A 6 10.16 -8.05 0.12
C GLN A 6 11.55 -7.84 0.72
N GLN A 7 12.16 -8.90 1.27
CA GLN A 7 13.53 -8.86 1.79
C GLN A 7 14.56 -8.59 0.69
N ASP A 8 14.43 -9.23 -0.47
CA ASP A 8 15.34 -9.02 -1.61
C ASP A 8 15.29 -7.59 -2.13
N ARG A 9 14.09 -7.00 -2.18
CA ARG A 9 13.91 -5.58 -2.52
C ARG A 9 14.60 -4.68 -1.49
N MET A 10 14.48 -5.01 -0.20
CA MET A 10 15.08 -4.24 0.88
C MET A 10 16.61 -4.29 0.84
N ARG A 11 17.19 -5.48 0.58
CA ARG A 11 18.63 -5.64 0.40
C ARG A 11 19.14 -4.80 -0.78
N ARG A 12 18.50 -4.91 -1.96
CA ARG A 12 18.91 -4.13 -3.14
C ARG A 12 18.82 -2.63 -2.90
N TRP A 13 17.86 -2.19 -2.11
CA TRP A 13 17.71 -0.80 -1.72
C TRP A 13 18.88 -0.30 -0.86
N GLU A 14 19.23 -1.02 0.20
CA GLU A 14 20.35 -0.69 1.09
C GLU A 14 21.68 -0.65 0.33
N ASP A 15 21.89 -1.62 -0.56
CA ASP A 15 23.08 -1.68 -1.42
C ASP A 15 23.19 -0.43 -2.32
N CYS A 16 22.07 0.05 -2.89
CA CYS A 16 22.07 1.20 -3.83
C CYS A 16 22.30 2.56 -3.14
N LEU A 17 21.98 2.69 -1.85
CA LEU A 17 22.16 3.93 -1.08
C LEU A 17 23.49 3.99 -0.33
N SER A 18 24.20 2.87 -0.26
CA SER A 18 25.50 2.79 0.39
C SER A 18 26.53 3.67 -0.35
N PRO A 19 27.25 4.58 0.34
CA PRO A 19 28.28 5.41 -0.28
C PRO A 19 29.52 4.55 -0.61
N GLY A 20 29.47 3.86 -1.75
CA GLY A 20 30.58 3.04 -2.27
C GLY A 20 31.29 3.70 -3.47
N PRO A 21 32.54 3.31 -3.77
CA PRO A 21 33.37 3.92 -4.81
C PRO A 21 32.88 3.67 -6.25
N ASN A 22 31.89 2.79 -6.44
CA ASN A 22 31.28 2.51 -7.73
C ASN A 22 29.78 2.82 -7.66
N CYS A 23 29.41 4.08 -7.92
CA CYS A 23 28.02 4.46 -8.06
C CYS A 23 27.45 3.82 -9.33
N ASP A 24 26.91 2.60 -9.21
CA ASP A 24 26.21 1.96 -10.32
C ASP A 24 24.87 2.68 -10.55
N CYS A 25 24.94 3.77 -11.31
CA CYS A 25 23.82 4.61 -11.71
C CYS A 25 22.71 3.79 -12.39
N GLY A 26 23.04 2.68 -13.05
CA GLY A 26 22.09 1.75 -13.65
C GLY A 26 21.23 1.06 -12.59
N ARG A 27 21.86 0.49 -11.56
CA ARG A 27 21.14 -0.17 -10.44
C ARG A 27 20.27 0.80 -9.65
N LEU A 28 20.77 2.01 -9.40
CA LEU A 28 19.99 3.04 -8.73
C LEU A 28 18.73 3.42 -9.52
N LYS A 29 18.86 3.63 -10.84
CA LYS A 29 17.71 3.94 -11.72
C LYS A 29 16.66 2.84 -11.71
N THR A 30 17.08 1.57 -11.82
CA THR A 30 16.16 0.44 -11.75
C THR A 30 15.45 0.36 -10.40
N SER A 31 16.19 0.56 -9.30
CA SER A 31 15.61 0.60 -7.95
C SER A 31 14.56 1.71 -7.80
N ILE A 32 14.84 2.92 -8.31
CA ILE A 32 13.90 4.04 -8.33
C ILE A 32 12.63 3.69 -9.11
N LEU A 33 12.76 3.12 -10.31
CA LEU A 33 11.63 2.71 -11.14
C LEU A 33 10.76 1.65 -10.46
N GLU A 34 11.39 0.66 -9.82
CA GLU A 34 10.66 -0.36 -9.08
C GLU A 34 9.88 0.23 -7.90
N GLN A 35 10.45 1.18 -7.15
CA GLN A 35 9.73 1.86 -6.06
C GLN A 35 8.59 2.72 -6.60
N LEU A 36 8.79 3.39 -7.74
CA LEU A 36 7.76 4.20 -8.38
C LEU A 36 6.55 3.34 -8.80
N ILE A 37 6.79 2.19 -9.42
CA ILE A 37 5.73 1.26 -9.82
C ILE A 37 4.99 0.72 -8.59
N GLN A 38 5.72 0.33 -7.54
CA GLN A 38 5.12 -0.13 -6.28
C GLN A 38 4.26 0.97 -5.64
N ALA A 39 4.75 2.20 -5.63
CA ALA A 39 4.01 3.35 -5.10
C ALA A 39 2.75 3.61 -5.91
N ALA A 40 2.83 3.53 -7.25
CA ALA A 40 1.70 3.78 -8.15
C ALA A 40 0.55 2.80 -7.89
N ASP A 41 0.86 1.50 -7.77
CA ASP A 41 -0.10 0.41 -7.57
C ASP A 41 -1.01 0.63 -6.35
N ILE A 42 -0.43 1.08 -5.23
CA ILE A 42 -1.16 1.26 -3.98
C ILE A 42 -1.31 2.73 -3.56
N SER A 43 -1.06 3.67 -4.48
CA SER A 43 -1.02 5.12 -4.19
C SER A 43 -2.29 5.65 -3.53
N HIS A 44 -3.45 5.10 -3.91
CA HIS A 44 -4.75 5.48 -3.36
C HIS A 44 -4.85 5.30 -1.84
N THR A 45 -4.07 4.40 -1.24
CA THR A 45 -4.02 4.18 0.22
C THR A 45 -3.25 5.27 0.96
N MET A 46 -2.45 6.06 0.25
CA MET A 46 -1.59 7.13 0.75
C MET A 46 -2.08 8.52 0.33
N GLN A 47 -3.30 8.60 -0.20
CA GLN A 47 -4.01 9.86 -0.49
C GLN A 47 -4.97 10.21 0.65
N ASP A 48 -5.75 11.28 0.48
CA ASP A 48 -6.79 11.63 1.46
C ASP A 48 -7.80 10.49 1.67
N TRP A 49 -8.35 10.44 2.88
CA TRP A 49 -9.28 9.43 3.35
C TRP A 49 -10.44 9.15 2.40
N GLU A 50 -11.04 10.19 1.80
CA GLU A 50 -12.16 10.02 0.89
C GLU A 50 -11.76 9.26 -0.39
N ILE A 51 -10.55 9.53 -0.88
CA ILE A 51 -10.01 8.86 -2.07
C ILE A 51 -9.72 7.40 -1.74
N TYR A 52 -9.04 7.14 -0.62
CA TYR A 52 -8.79 5.78 -0.15
C TYR A 52 -10.11 5.00 -0.03
N GLN A 53 -11.12 5.54 0.66
CA GLN A 53 -12.42 4.86 0.81
C GLN A 53 -13.10 4.58 -0.54
N ARG A 54 -13.03 5.52 -1.49
CA ARG A 54 -13.64 5.34 -2.82
C ARG A 54 -13.03 4.15 -3.55
N TRP A 55 -11.70 4.01 -3.52
CA TRP A 55 -11.00 2.91 -4.17
C TRP A 55 -11.12 1.60 -3.39
N ASN A 56 -11.03 1.64 -2.06
CA ASN A 56 -11.20 0.46 -1.22
C ASN A 56 -12.59 -0.16 -1.41
N ARG A 57 -13.64 0.67 -1.47
CA ARG A 57 -15.01 0.20 -1.79
C ARG A 57 -15.11 -0.44 -3.17
N LYS A 58 -14.44 0.10 -4.19
CA LYS A 58 -14.45 -0.47 -5.55
C LYS A 58 -13.83 -1.86 -5.55
N LEU A 59 -12.67 -2.02 -4.91
CA LEU A 59 -11.98 -3.30 -4.80
C LEU A 59 -12.79 -4.31 -3.98
N TYR A 60 -13.44 -3.86 -2.90
CA TYR A 60 -14.36 -4.69 -2.12
C TYR A 60 -15.50 -5.23 -2.98
N LYS A 61 -16.16 -4.37 -3.77
CA LYS A 61 -17.25 -4.77 -4.67
C LYS A 61 -16.78 -5.76 -5.73
N GLU A 62 -15.62 -5.52 -6.35
CA GLU A 62 -15.03 -6.43 -7.32
C GLU A 62 -14.73 -7.81 -6.72
N THR A 63 -14.15 -7.84 -5.51
CA THR A 63 -13.86 -9.09 -4.78
C THR A 63 -15.14 -9.82 -4.39
N THR A 64 -16.17 -9.08 -3.96
CA THR A 64 -17.49 -9.63 -3.62
C THR A 64 -18.14 -10.26 -4.86
N PHE A 65 -18.09 -9.58 -6.00
CA PHE A 65 -18.60 -10.10 -7.27
C PHE A 65 -17.84 -11.36 -7.70
N ALA A 66 -16.51 -11.37 -7.56
CA ALA A 66 -15.71 -12.57 -7.85
C ALA A 66 -16.11 -13.76 -6.97
N PHE A 67 -16.35 -13.55 -5.67
CA PHE A 67 -16.86 -14.57 -4.75
C PHE A 67 -18.25 -15.07 -5.15
N GLN A 68 -19.18 -14.17 -5.47
CA GLN A 68 -20.53 -14.52 -5.94
C GLN A 68 -20.54 -15.31 -7.24
N CYS A 69 -19.56 -15.09 -8.11
CA CYS A 69 -19.35 -15.88 -9.32
C CYS A 69 -18.50 -17.14 -9.10
N GLU A 70 -18.27 -17.55 -7.85
CA GLU A 70 -17.47 -18.74 -7.48
C GLU A 70 -16.01 -18.71 -7.99
N ARG A 71 -15.49 -17.51 -8.31
CA ARG A 71 -14.09 -17.27 -8.70
C ARG A 71 -13.22 -16.83 -7.51
N GLY A 72 -13.85 -16.40 -6.42
CA GLY A 72 -13.19 -16.05 -5.16
C GLY A 72 -13.38 -17.15 -4.11
N ALA A 73 -12.36 -17.40 -3.29
CA ALA A 73 -12.41 -18.47 -2.29
C ALA A 73 -13.26 -18.14 -1.06
N ASN A 74 -13.27 -16.87 -0.63
CA ASN A 74 -13.88 -16.43 0.62
C ASN A 74 -14.70 -15.14 0.43
N ASP A 75 -15.74 -14.96 1.24
CA ASP A 75 -16.50 -13.70 1.29
C ASP A 75 -15.60 -12.59 1.86
N PRO A 76 -15.42 -11.46 1.15
CA PRO A 76 -14.60 -10.35 1.63
C PRO A 76 -15.09 -9.78 2.97
N SER A 77 -16.39 -9.84 3.29
CA SER A 77 -16.93 -9.30 4.55
C SER A 77 -16.33 -9.96 5.80
N ASP A 78 -15.85 -11.20 5.69
CA ASP A 78 -15.30 -11.96 6.81
C ASP A 78 -13.89 -11.49 7.22
N PHE A 79 -13.14 -10.90 6.29
CA PHE A 79 -11.72 -10.60 6.49
C PHE A 79 -11.30 -9.16 6.16
N TRP A 80 -12.13 -8.36 5.48
CA TRP A 80 -11.71 -7.05 4.96
C TRP A 80 -11.20 -6.11 6.04
N HIS A 81 -11.97 -5.95 7.12
CA HIS A 81 -11.63 -5.03 8.20
C HIS A 81 -10.25 -5.33 8.82
N LYS A 82 -10.02 -6.61 9.18
CA LYS A 82 -8.76 -7.07 9.74
C LYS A 82 -7.63 -7.07 8.71
N GLY A 83 -7.95 -7.42 7.46
CA GLY A 83 -7.03 -7.46 6.34
C GLY A 83 -6.43 -6.09 6.05
N GLU A 84 -7.24 -5.04 6.06
CA GLU A 84 -6.79 -3.65 5.84
C GLU A 84 -5.81 -3.18 6.92
N PHE A 85 -5.97 -3.55 8.20
CA PHE A 85 -4.93 -3.27 9.20
C PHE A 85 -3.60 -3.91 8.83
N GLY A 86 -3.62 -5.20 8.47
CA GLY A 86 -2.42 -5.89 8.03
C GLY A 86 -1.80 -5.25 6.80
N PHE A 87 -2.63 -4.78 5.86
CA PHE A 87 -2.16 -4.11 4.66
C PHE A 87 -1.48 -2.77 4.98
N PHE A 88 -2.08 -1.94 5.83
CA PHE A 88 -1.44 -0.70 6.28
C PHE A 88 -0.15 -0.95 7.05
N ASP A 89 -0.20 -1.84 8.04
CA ASP A 89 0.89 -2.03 9.00
C ASP A 89 2.10 -2.74 8.36
N PHE A 90 1.88 -3.68 7.42
CA PHE A 90 2.95 -4.48 6.83
C PHE A 90 3.33 -4.13 5.38
N VAL A 91 2.50 -3.37 4.66
CA VAL A 91 2.75 -3.02 3.24
C VAL A 91 2.80 -1.51 3.02
N VAL A 92 1.70 -0.79 3.29
CA VAL A 92 1.55 0.63 2.92
C VAL A 92 2.52 1.51 3.70
N ILE A 93 2.48 1.47 5.03
CA ILE A 93 3.30 2.34 5.89
C ILE A 93 4.80 2.06 5.71
N PRO A 94 5.27 0.80 5.65
CA PRO A 94 6.68 0.53 5.33
C PRO A 94 7.10 1.08 3.96
N LEU A 95 6.27 0.98 2.92
CA LEU A 95 6.58 1.56 1.60
C LEU A 95 6.67 3.08 1.67
N ALA A 96 5.65 3.74 2.23
CA ALA A 96 5.61 5.19 2.38
C ALA A 96 6.81 5.72 3.20
N THR A 97 7.23 4.98 4.22
CA THR A 97 8.40 5.33 5.05
C THR A 97 9.69 5.34 4.22
N ARG A 98 9.89 4.31 3.37
CA ARG A 98 11.06 4.27 2.47
C ARG A 98 11.03 5.41 1.45
N LEU A 99 9.86 5.71 0.87
CA LEU A 99 9.70 6.83 -0.06
C LEU A 99 10.02 8.18 0.61
N ALA A 100 9.57 8.38 1.86
CA ALA A 100 9.85 9.60 2.63
C ALA A 100 11.34 9.79 2.93
N GLN A 101 12.10 8.70 3.05
CA GLN A 101 13.55 8.70 3.29
C GLN A 101 14.36 8.83 2.00
N HIS A 102 13.76 8.60 0.83
CA HIS A 102 14.45 8.69 -0.46
C HIS A 102 14.69 10.16 -0.83
N PRO A 103 15.93 10.58 -1.16
CA PRO A 103 16.20 11.95 -1.61
C PRO A 103 15.35 12.42 -2.80
N VAL A 104 15.04 11.53 -3.75
CA VAL A 104 14.23 11.82 -4.95
C VAL A 104 12.76 12.04 -4.60
N PHE A 105 12.22 11.29 -3.63
CA PHE A 105 10.80 11.32 -3.30
C PHE A 105 10.47 12.09 -2.02
N ALA A 106 11.47 12.56 -1.27
CA ALA A 106 11.34 13.01 0.13
C ALA A 106 10.09 13.86 0.40
N LYS A 107 9.84 14.90 -0.41
CA LYS A 107 8.67 15.78 -0.23
C LYS A 107 7.34 15.04 -0.41
N ALA A 108 7.17 14.33 -1.52
CA ALA A 108 5.94 13.57 -1.80
C ALA A 108 5.79 12.37 -0.85
N GLY A 109 6.89 11.68 -0.55
CA GLY A 109 6.94 10.54 0.36
C GLY A 109 6.55 10.90 1.79
N GLN A 110 6.95 12.06 2.30
CA GLN A 110 6.53 12.55 3.62
C GLN A 110 5.01 12.78 3.69
N GLU A 111 4.42 13.38 2.64
CA GLU A 111 2.98 13.57 2.56
C GLU A 111 2.23 12.23 2.48
N MET A 112 2.71 11.32 1.62
CA MET A 112 2.18 9.96 1.49
C MET A 112 2.23 9.20 2.82
N LEU A 113 3.35 9.30 3.56
CA LEU A 113 3.50 8.66 4.86
C LEU A 113 2.53 9.24 5.91
N ARG A 114 2.36 10.56 5.93
CA ARG A 114 1.40 11.22 6.83
C ARG A 114 -0.02 10.75 6.54
N ASN A 115 -0.42 10.73 5.27
CA ASN A 115 -1.75 10.29 4.86
C ASN A 115 -1.97 8.79 5.13
N ALA A 116 -0.97 7.95 4.87
CA ALA A 116 -1.05 6.51 5.18
C ALA A 116 -1.33 6.26 6.67
N LYS A 117 -0.60 6.94 7.56
CA LYS A 117 -0.80 6.84 9.00
C LYS A 117 -2.19 7.34 9.41
N ARG A 118 -2.61 8.48 8.87
CA ARG A 118 -3.95 9.03 9.13
C ARG A 118 -5.05 8.09 8.66
N ASN A 119 -4.95 7.53 7.45
CA ASN A 119 -5.92 6.58 6.92
C ASN A 119 -5.99 5.31 7.75
N ARG A 120 -4.84 4.81 8.23
CA ARG A 120 -4.80 3.69 9.17
C ARG A 120 -5.56 4.01 10.46
N GLU A 121 -5.35 5.19 11.03
CA GLU A 121 -6.07 5.64 12.23
C GLU A 121 -7.57 5.83 11.98
N GLU A 122 -7.97 6.43 10.85
CA GLU A 122 -9.38 6.57 10.49
C GLU A 122 -10.04 5.22 10.24
N TRP A 123 -9.33 4.28 9.63
CA TRP A 123 -9.78 2.90 9.47
C TRP A 123 -9.98 2.22 10.82
N GLN A 124 -9.12 2.50 11.81
CA GLN A 124 -9.33 2.02 13.18
C GLN A 124 -10.64 2.51 13.79
N ARG A 125 -11.02 3.76 13.53
CA ARG A 125 -12.22 4.37 14.11
C ARG A 125 -13.49 3.99 13.36
N SER A 126 -13.41 3.77 12.04
CA SER A 126 -14.58 3.73 11.17
C SER A 126 -14.60 2.57 10.16
N GLY A 127 -13.59 1.71 10.15
CA GLY A 127 -13.42 0.61 9.18
C GLY A 127 -14.56 -0.39 9.19
N GLU A 128 -15.05 -0.81 10.37
CA GLU A 128 -16.22 -1.71 10.47
C GLU A 128 -17.47 -1.06 9.86
N THR A 129 -17.69 0.22 10.15
CA THR A 129 -18.81 0.98 9.57
C THR A 129 -18.65 1.14 8.07
N ALA A 130 -17.42 1.34 7.59
CA ALA A 130 -17.12 1.43 6.16
C ALA A 130 -17.44 0.11 5.44
N VAL A 131 -16.99 -1.03 5.96
CA VAL A 131 -17.28 -2.36 5.40
C VAL A 131 -18.78 -2.64 5.39
N MET A 132 -19.50 -2.32 6.47
CA MET A 132 -20.95 -2.42 6.50
C MET A 132 -21.61 -1.58 5.40
N LYS A 133 -21.18 -0.32 5.22
CA LYS A 133 -21.67 0.54 4.12
C LYS A 133 -21.36 -0.06 2.75
N TYR A 134 -20.19 -0.68 2.56
CA TYR A 134 -19.80 -1.28 1.27
C TYR A 134 -20.71 -2.45 0.91
N ARG A 135 -21.14 -3.22 1.90
CA ARG A 135 -22.06 -4.36 1.72
C ARG A 135 -23.47 -3.92 1.26
N TYR A 136 -23.96 -2.77 1.74
CA TYR A 136 -25.34 -2.34 1.49
C TYR A 136 -25.50 -1.21 0.47
N ALA A 137 -24.41 -0.53 0.09
CA ALA A 137 -24.45 0.50 -0.94
C ALA A 137 -24.51 -0.15 -2.33
N GLN A 138 -25.70 -0.16 -2.95
CA GLN A 138 -25.89 -0.59 -4.34
C GLN A 138 -25.03 0.25 -5.30
#